data_AF-A0A381V4D8-F1
#
_entry.id   AF-A0A381V4D8-F1
#
_cell.length_a   1.000
_cell.length_b   1.000
_cell.length_c   1.000
_cell.angle_alpha   90.00
_cell.angle_beta   90.00
_cell.angle_gamma   90.00
#
_symmetry.space_group_name_H-M   'P 1'
#
loop_
_entity.id
_entity.type
_entity.pdbx_description
1 polymer ?
#
loop_
_entity_poly.entity_id
_entity_poly.type
_entity_poly.pdbx_seq_one_letter_code
_entity_poly.pdbx_strand_id
1 'polypeptide(L)'
;MVKKKKIKTKKTPKAKKESAREKMIGQHIGYRYDVNLVPDYKKITPFLKKYIEHMGWDDLNWLEDTHMGYEEGKPAVFDRNANGWVTIPKKIKLPDNQQDRDMIARELLVKFQMSPRHPLVDLKKAYKKS
;
A
#
# COMPACT_ATOMS: atom_id res chain seq x y z
N MET A 1 -15.31 41.36 -34.93
CA MET A 1 -15.23 40.67 -33.62
C MET A 1 -14.69 39.26 -33.81
N VAL A 2 -13.43 39.02 -33.42
CA VAL A 2 -12.72 37.74 -33.65
C VAL A 2 -13.02 36.77 -32.49
N LYS A 3 -13.68 35.65 -32.79
CA LYS A 3 -13.97 34.57 -31.83
C LYS A 3 -12.68 33.79 -31.53
N LYS A 4 -12.12 33.95 -30.33
CA LYS A 4 -11.01 33.12 -29.81
C LYS A 4 -11.48 31.68 -29.60
N LYS A 5 -11.01 30.75 -30.44
CA LYS A 5 -11.17 29.30 -30.26
C LYS A 5 -10.25 28.82 -29.13
N LYS A 6 -10.81 28.25 -28.05
CA LYS A 6 -10.05 27.60 -26.97
C LYS A 6 -9.37 26.34 -27.52
N ILE A 7 -8.03 26.33 -27.52
CA ILE A 7 -7.21 25.17 -27.86
C ILE A 7 -7.30 24.18 -26.69
N LYS A 8 -7.92 23.02 -26.92
CA LYS A 8 -7.87 21.89 -25.97
C LYS A 8 -6.51 21.24 -26.10
N THR A 9 -5.65 21.44 -25.10
CA THR A 9 -4.37 20.74 -24.95
C THR A 9 -4.63 19.25 -24.75
N LYS A 10 -4.35 18.44 -25.78
CA LYS A 10 -4.34 16.97 -25.70
C LYS A 10 -3.25 16.57 -24.70
N LYS A 11 -3.63 15.98 -23.57
CA LYS A 11 -2.69 15.35 -22.63
C LYS A 11 -2.04 14.16 -23.34
N THR A 12 -0.73 14.23 -23.56
CA THR A 12 0.08 13.13 -24.08
C THR A 12 0.03 11.96 -23.09
N PRO A 13 -0.30 10.73 -23.52
CA PRO A 13 -0.33 9.58 -22.62
C PRO A 13 1.09 9.29 -22.10
N LYS A 14 1.24 9.22 -20.77
CA LYS A 14 2.49 8.79 -20.12
C LYS A 14 2.87 7.40 -20.65
N ALA A 15 4.13 7.25 -21.09
CA ALA A 15 4.68 5.98 -21.52
C ALA A 15 4.54 4.94 -20.40
N LYS A 16 3.84 3.83 -20.68
CA LYS A 16 3.73 2.68 -19.77
C LYS A 16 5.08 1.95 -19.72
N LYS A 17 5.57 1.69 -18.51
CA LYS A 17 6.83 0.96 -18.28
C LYS A 17 6.52 -0.53 -18.40
N GLU A 18 6.72 -1.10 -19.58
CA GLU A 18 6.49 -2.54 -19.82
C GLU A 18 7.52 -3.39 -19.07
N SER A 19 7.05 -4.43 -18.40
CA SER A 19 7.87 -5.40 -17.69
C SER A 19 8.57 -6.34 -18.69
N ALA A 20 9.80 -6.76 -18.38
CA ALA A 20 10.54 -7.72 -19.22
C ALA A 20 9.77 -9.02 -19.47
N ARG A 21 8.90 -9.42 -18.52
CA ARG A 21 8.00 -10.57 -18.69
C ARG A 21 6.85 -10.32 -19.66
N GLU A 22 6.31 -9.10 -19.72
CA GLU A 22 5.26 -8.75 -20.69
C GLU A 22 5.79 -8.79 -22.12
N LYS A 23 7.05 -8.36 -22.31
CA LYS A 23 7.74 -8.48 -23.60
C LYS A 23 7.97 -9.94 -24.04
N MET A 24 8.19 -10.86 -23.11
CA MET A 24 8.36 -12.28 -23.44
C MET A 24 7.05 -12.98 -23.79
N ILE A 25 5.93 -12.58 -23.19
CA ILE A 25 4.62 -13.26 -23.34
C ILE A 25 3.80 -12.63 -24.48
N GLY A 26 4.14 -11.40 -24.90
CA GLY A 26 3.45 -10.71 -26.00
C GLY A 26 2.01 -10.30 -25.68
N GLN A 27 1.58 -10.45 -24.42
CA GLN A 27 0.26 -10.07 -23.93
C GLN A 27 0.39 -9.16 -22.71
N HIS A 28 -0.34 -8.05 -22.72
CA HIS A 28 -0.46 -7.16 -21.57
C HIS A 28 -1.53 -7.71 -20.62
N ILE A 29 -1.09 -8.25 -19.50
CA ILE A 29 -1.99 -8.70 -18.44
C ILE A 29 -2.28 -7.46 -17.58
N GLY A 30 -3.42 -6.81 -17.82
CA GLY A 30 -3.76 -5.50 -17.23
C GLY A 30 -3.85 -5.45 -15.70
N TYR A 31 -3.86 -6.60 -15.02
CA TYR A 31 -3.84 -6.69 -13.56
C TYR A 31 -2.44 -6.65 -12.96
N ARG A 32 -1.37 -6.60 -13.77
CA ARG A 32 -0.02 -6.88 -13.25
C ARG A 32 0.68 -5.67 -12.64
N TYR A 33 0.23 -4.45 -12.92
CA TYR A 33 0.71 -3.23 -12.27
C TYR A 33 -0.38 -2.14 -12.33
N ASP A 34 -1.13 -1.95 -11.25
CA ASP A 34 -1.75 -0.64 -11.01
C ASP A 34 -0.61 0.40 -10.98
N VAL A 35 -0.73 1.44 -11.79
CA VAL A 35 0.27 2.51 -11.90
C VAL A 35 0.39 3.34 -10.61
N ASN A 36 -0.53 3.16 -9.65
CA ASN A 36 -0.41 3.64 -8.27
C ASN A 36 0.38 2.69 -7.34
N LEU A 37 0.74 1.48 -7.79
CA LEU A 37 1.43 0.44 -6.99
C LEU A 37 2.93 0.55 -6.94
N VAL A 38 3.58 1.27 -7.86
CA VAL A 38 4.98 1.62 -7.62
C VAL A 38 4.94 2.53 -6.40
N PRO A 39 5.41 2.08 -5.22
CA PRO A 39 5.39 2.94 -4.07
C PRO A 39 6.27 4.12 -4.49
N ASP A 40 5.73 5.33 -4.44
CA ASP A 40 6.57 6.50 -4.62
C ASP A 40 7.60 6.42 -3.50
N TYR A 41 8.81 5.95 -3.81
CA TYR A 41 9.87 5.66 -2.84
C TYR A 41 10.20 6.90 -1.99
N LYS A 42 9.79 8.09 -2.44
CA LYS A 42 9.87 9.35 -1.72
C LYS A 42 8.89 9.46 -0.54
N LYS A 43 7.77 8.73 -0.57
CA LYS A 43 6.69 8.75 0.42
C LYS A 43 6.61 7.48 1.28
N ILE A 44 7.41 6.45 0.98
CA ILE A 44 7.54 5.27 1.83
C ILE A 44 8.08 5.69 3.20
N THR A 45 7.51 5.15 4.26
CA THR A 45 8.00 5.44 5.60
C THR A 45 9.36 4.77 5.85
N PRO A 46 10.23 5.33 6.73
CA PRO A 46 11.52 4.72 7.02
C PRO A 46 11.44 3.27 7.51
N PHE A 47 10.34 2.91 8.18
CA PHE A 47 10.08 1.54 8.62
C PHE A 47 9.84 0.59 7.43
N LEU A 48 8.93 0.97 6.53
CA LEU A 48 8.61 0.16 5.35
C LEU A 48 9.82 -0.01 4.44
N LYS A 49 10.68 1.02 4.31
CA LYS A 49 11.93 0.90 3.56
C LYS A 49 12.83 -0.19 4.14
N LYS A 50 13.05 -0.18 5.46
CA LYS A 50 13.84 -1.24 6.14
C LYS A 50 13.19 -2.61 6.01
N TYR A 51 11.86 -2.68 6.03
CA TYR A 51 11.13 -3.93 5.84
C TYR A 51 11.37 -4.53 4.46
N ILE A 52 11.26 -3.74 3.39
CA ILE A 52 11.55 -4.17 2.01
C ILE A 52 13.00 -4.67 1.91
N GLU A 53 13.95 -3.90 2.43
CA GLU A 53 15.38 -4.26 2.43
C GLU A 53 15.66 -5.57 3.17
N HIS A 54 15.01 -5.79 4.32
CA HIS A 54 15.18 -7.01 5.11
C HIS A 54 14.57 -8.25 4.43
N MET A 55 13.41 -8.09 3.78
CA MET A 55 12.73 -9.18 3.09
C MET A 55 13.36 -9.51 1.73
N GLY A 56 14.22 -8.62 1.20
CA GLY A 56 14.79 -8.75 -0.14
C GLY A 56 13.72 -8.64 -1.23
N TRP A 57 12.70 -7.82 -1.00
CA TRP A 57 11.59 -7.62 -1.95
C TRP A 57 11.82 -6.37 -2.79
N ASP A 58 11.25 -6.34 -3.99
CA ASP A 58 11.36 -5.19 -4.90
C ASP A 58 10.19 -4.18 -4.72
N ASP A 59 9.10 -4.59 -4.07
CA ASP A 59 7.90 -3.78 -3.88
C ASP A 59 7.06 -4.18 -2.64
N LEU A 60 5.94 -3.48 -2.44
CA LEU A 60 4.97 -3.70 -1.36
C LEU A 60 3.59 -4.10 -1.90
N ASN A 61 3.52 -4.80 -3.04
CA ASN A 61 2.23 -5.10 -3.67
C ASN A 61 1.33 -5.95 -2.77
N TRP A 62 1.88 -6.80 -1.89
CA TRP A 62 1.08 -7.59 -0.95
C TRP A 62 0.29 -6.75 0.07
N LEU A 63 0.62 -5.46 0.22
CA LEU A 63 -0.09 -4.47 1.05
C LEU A 63 -0.95 -3.51 0.22
N GLU A 64 -1.20 -3.81 -1.06
CA GLU A 64 -1.94 -2.94 -1.97
C GLU A 64 -3.33 -2.60 -1.47
N ASP A 65 -4.01 -3.63 -0.96
CA ASP A 65 -5.38 -3.55 -0.47
C ASP A 65 -5.47 -3.08 0.98
N THR A 66 -4.34 -2.71 1.59
CA THR A 66 -4.30 -2.09 2.91
C THR A 66 -4.38 -0.57 2.79
N HIS A 67 -5.40 0.03 3.39
CA HIS A 67 -5.63 1.47 3.37
C HIS A 67 -6.13 2.00 4.72
N MET A 68 -6.05 3.31 4.89
CA MET A 68 -6.60 3.97 6.07
C MET A 68 -8.11 4.16 5.90
N GLY A 69 -8.88 3.64 6.84
CA GLY A 69 -10.33 3.85 6.93
C GLY A 69 -10.76 4.33 8.31
N TYR A 70 -12.06 4.23 8.56
CA TYR A 70 -12.66 4.61 9.83
C TYR A 70 -13.62 3.52 10.31
N GLU A 71 -13.43 3.09 11.54
CA GLU A 71 -14.30 2.16 12.26
C GLU A 71 -14.95 2.93 13.42
N GLU A 72 -16.28 3.03 13.44
CA GLU A 72 -17.03 3.77 14.48
C GLU A 72 -16.54 5.22 14.69
N GLY A 73 -16.12 5.90 13.61
CA GLY A 73 -15.57 7.26 13.67
C GLY A 73 -14.14 7.37 14.22
N LYS A 74 -13.48 6.24 14.51
CA LYS A 74 -12.06 6.17 14.87
C LYS A 74 -11.24 5.77 13.65
N PRO A 75 -10.05 6.36 13.44
CA PRO A 75 -9.16 5.92 12.39
C PRO A 75 -8.71 4.48 12.63
N ALA A 76 -8.84 3.65 11.61
CA ALA A 76 -8.51 2.23 11.65
C ALA A 76 -7.83 1.82 10.34
N VAL A 77 -6.89 0.89 10.44
CA VAL A 77 -6.30 0.24 9.28
C VAL A 77 -7.28 -0.82 8.79
N PHE A 78 -7.65 -0.75 7.53
CA PHE A 78 -8.43 -1.80 6.88
C PHE A 78 -7.51 -2.72 6.10
N ASP A 79 -7.63 -4.02 6.36
CA ASP A 79 -6.97 -5.07 5.59
C ASP A 79 -8.04 -5.89 4.85
N ARG A 80 -8.08 -5.78 3.51
CA ARG A 80 -9.01 -6.54 2.67
C ARG A 80 -8.71 -8.04 2.70
N ASN A 81 -7.44 -8.44 2.87
CA ASN A 81 -7.05 -9.85 2.80
C ASN A 81 -7.63 -10.63 3.99
N ALA A 82 -7.60 -10.04 5.18
CA ALA A 82 -8.22 -10.58 6.37
C ALA A 82 -9.69 -10.15 6.55
N ASN A 83 -10.19 -9.25 5.70
CA ASN A 83 -11.47 -8.55 5.86
C ASN A 83 -11.67 -8.00 7.28
N GLY A 84 -10.63 -7.33 7.80
CA GLY A 84 -10.52 -6.96 9.20
C GLY A 84 -10.11 -5.50 9.40
N TRP A 85 -10.40 -5.00 10.60
CA TRP A 85 -10.07 -3.66 11.04
C TRP A 85 -9.07 -3.71 12.20
N VAL A 86 -8.06 -2.83 12.15
CA VAL A 86 -7.10 -2.63 13.24
C VAL A 86 -7.18 -1.18 13.68
N THR A 87 -7.76 -0.94 14.86
CA THR A 87 -7.90 0.40 15.42
C THR A 87 -6.55 1.03 15.74
N ILE A 88 -6.39 2.31 15.42
CA ILE A 88 -5.15 3.06 15.65
C ILE A 88 -5.22 3.81 16.98
N PRO A 89 -4.11 3.93 17.74
CA PRO A 89 -4.10 4.76 18.94
C PRO A 89 -4.44 6.22 18.63
N LYS A 90 -5.31 6.84 19.44
CA LYS A 90 -5.76 8.24 19.28
C LYS A 90 -4.63 9.29 19.28
N LYS A 91 -3.43 8.92 19.73
CA LYS A 91 -2.26 9.80 19.80
C LYS A 91 -1.59 10.01 18.43
N ILE A 92 -1.87 9.17 17.44
CA ILE A 92 -1.28 9.28 16.11
C ILE A 92 -2.04 10.35 15.32
N LYS A 93 -1.33 11.41 14.93
CA LYS A 93 -1.86 12.42 14.00
C LYS A 93 -1.80 11.85 12.58
N LEU A 94 -2.94 11.80 11.90
CA LEU A 94 -2.99 11.40 10.51
C LEU A 94 -2.71 12.61 9.60
N PRO A 95 -1.89 12.45 8.55
CA PRO A 95 -1.68 13.49 7.55
C PRO A 95 -2.95 13.71 6.71
N ASP A 96 -3.09 14.85 6.04
CA ASP A 96 -4.28 15.11 5.20
C ASP A 96 -4.25 14.42 3.84
N ASN A 97 -3.05 14.07 3.37
CA ASN A 97 -2.87 13.41 2.09
C ASN A 97 -3.19 11.91 2.18
N GLN A 98 -4.08 11.42 1.31
CA GLN A 98 -4.54 10.04 1.28
C GLN A 98 -3.39 9.03 1.16
N GLN A 99 -2.43 9.31 0.26
CA GLN A 99 -1.30 8.42 0.03
C GLN A 99 -0.45 8.23 1.30
N ASP A 100 -0.23 9.29 2.08
CA ASP A 100 0.58 9.21 3.29
C ASP A 100 -0.20 8.47 4.41
N ARG A 101 -1.53 8.63 4.47
CA ARG A 101 -2.38 7.84 5.36
C ARG A 101 -2.28 6.35 5.04
N ASP A 102 -2.32 5.99 3.76
CA ASP A 102 -2.24 4.59 3.33
C ASP A 102 -0.84 4.01 3.61
N MET A 103 0.24 4.78 3.42
CA MET A 103 1.58 4.34 3.85
C MET A 103 1.66 4.08 5.35
N ILE A 104 1.06 4.95 6.17
CA ILE A 104 0.98 4.76 7.63
C ILE A 104 0.13 3.52 7.96
N ALA A 105 -0.97 3.29 7.26
CA ALA A 105 -1.82 2.13 7.45
C ALA A 105 -1.04 0.83 7.24
N ARG A 106 -0.29 0.76 6.14
CA ARG A 106 0.60 -0.35 5.78
C ARG A 106 1.67 -0.59 6.83
N GLU A 107 2.34 0.48 7.28
CA GLU A 107 3.32 0.40 8.35
C GLU A 107 2.71 -0.15 9.65
N LEU A 108 1.54 0.34 10.04
CA LEU A 108 0.86 -0.06 11.27
C LEU A 108 0.42 -1.52 11.22
N LEU A 109 -0.08 -2.00 10.07
CA LEU A 109 -0.43 -3.41 9.89
C LEU A 109 0.80 -4.31 10.07
N VAL A 110 1.91 -3.97 9.42
CA VAL A 110 3.16 -4.75 9.52
C VAL A 110 3.68 -4.76 10.95
N LYS A 111 3.68 -3.61 11.63
CA LYS A 111 4.05 -3.52 13.05
C LYS A 111 3.14 -4.33 13.96
N PHE A 112 1.84 -4.36 13.67
CA PHE A 112 0.87 -5.14 14.41
C PHE A 112 1.14 -6.65 14.23
N GLN A 113 1.35 -7.11 13.00
CA GLN A 113 1.64 -8.52 12.69
C GLN A 113 2.97 -8.99 13.32
N MET A 114 3.99 -8.13 13.36
CA MET A 114 5.28 -8.44 14.00
C MET A 114 5.28 -8.23 15.52
N SER A 115 4.19 -7.73 16.10
CA SER A 115 4.14 -7.43 17.53
C SER A 115 4.33 -8.71 18.35
N PRO A 116 5.16 -8.68 19.41
CA PRO A 116 5.29 -9.84 20.30
C PRO A 116 4.00 -10.17 21.06
N ARG A 117 3.04 -9.24 21.09
CA ARG A 117 1.69 -9.41 21.66
C ARG A 117 0.66 -9.88 20.63
N HIS A 118 1.09 -10.26 19.43
CA HIS A 118 0.18 -10.73 18.39
C HIS A 118 -0.41 -12.09 18.80
N PRO A 119 -1.73 -12.33 18.64
CA PRO A 119 -2.37 -13.58 19.07
C PRO A 119 -1.73 -14.85 18.50
N LEU A 120 -1.17 -14.77 17.29
CA LEU A 120 -0.45 -15.91 16.68
C LEU A 120 0.82 -16.32 17.45
N VAL A 121 1.46 -15.40 18.18
CA VAL A 121 2.61 -15.72 19.04
C VAL A 121 2.16 -16.60 20.21
N ASP A 122 1.01 -16.29 20.80
CA ASP A 122 0.45 -17.08 21.90
C ASP A 122 -0.05 -18.44 21.42
N LEU A 123 -0.70 -18.49 20.25
CA LEU A 123 -1.07 -19.76 19.60
C LEU A 123 0.17 -20.62 19.28
N LYS A 124 1.24 -20.01 18.77
CA LYS A 124 2.50 -20.72 18.53
C LYS A 124 3.06 -21.28 19.83
N LYS A 125 3.05 -20.54 20.94
CA LYS A 125 3.52 -21.07 22.24
C LYS A 125 2.66 -22.23 22.73
N ALA A 126 1.34 -22.13 22.57
CA ALA A 126 0.39 -23.15 23.05
C ALA A 126 0.43 -24.45 22.23
N TYR A 127 0.62 -24.36 20.90
CA TYR A 127 0.43 -25.49 19.98
C TYR A 127 1.69 -25.91 19.22
N LYS A 128 2.85 -25.30 19.46
CA LYS A 128 4.09 -25.74 18.81
C LYS A 128 4.42 -27.16 19.26
N LYS A 129 4.27 -28.11 18.34
CA LYS A 129 4.76 -29.48 18.52
C LYS A 129 6.27 -29.44 18.78
N SER A 130 6.66 -30.16 19.83
CA SER A 130 8.05 -30.39 20.24
C SER A 130 8.85 -31.05 19.13
#